data_AF-A0A7S3W1J8-F1
#
_entry.id   AF-A0A7S3W1J8-F1
#
_cell.length_a   1.000
_cell.length_b   1.000
_cell.length_c   1.000
_cell.angle_alpha   90.00
_cell.angle_beta   90.00
_cell.angle_gamma   90.00
#
_symmetry.space_group_name_H-M   'P 1'
#
loop_
_entity.id
_entity.type
_entity.pdbx_description
1 polymer ?
#
loop_
_entity_poly.entity_id
_entity_poly.type
_entity_poly.pdbx_seq_one_letter_code
_entity_poly.pdbx_strand_id
1 'polypeptide(L)'
;RERERERERGGEGAMSISEADLREIIQLLDRNGDGVVHEHEFKDVYLQVFPHISEHEFQQVWSSLDENRDGELSLEELARHYGYDLVDLTDEGMTDEKILELLEVQSKLAEMQRDAELKRNPPKTAETTNRRNSRGLGYGPSLVTEAERKAAGVTTIKMTSVIRAELHLDENASFLDACEFKDAEKIDSMLESTTLDVRIEDEKGEMPLHKLARGGLLRQTRSLLSITPKLHDDLNWQDKQGKTPLMLAAEYNHPEIVNELLDLGADAMMESSNGGTALHLAVATKSEAAIIAMLSHSKVDRTHLVDVPDRNGRTPLHIAAFSENENMTRVLIDHGAHPLTDAYGNTPAKLAGKAGRRNSKDMLDALEKLTVR
;
A
#
# COMPACT_ATOMS: atom_id res chain seq x y z
N ARG A 1 8.64 -24.31 40.31
CA ARG A 1 9.38 -23.13 40.81
C ARG A 1 10.50 -22.71 39.88
N GLU A 2 11.44 -23.58 39.49
CA GLU A 2 12.29 -23.28 38.32
C GLU A 2 11.52 -23.45 37.01
N ARG A 3 10.86 -24.59 36.79
CA ARG A 3 9.90 -24.81 35.69
C ARG A 3 8.67 -23.88 35.64
N GLU A 4 8.46 -23.04 36.67
CA GLU A 4 7.42 -21.99 36.62
C GLU A 4 7.98 -20.70 36.01
N ARG A 5 9.28 -20.42 36.19
CA ARG A 5 9.96 -19.23 35.63
C ARG A 5 10.33 -19.37 34.15
N GLU A 6 10.26 -20.58 33.61
CA GLU A 6 10.38 -20.84 32.17
C GLU A 6 9.04 -20.63 31.45
N ARG A 7 7.90 -20.84 32.12
CA ARG A 7 6.56 -20.60 31.55
C ARG A 7 6.22 -19.11 31.42
N GLU A 8 6.71 -18.25 32.33
CA GLU A 8 6.53 -16.79 32.26
C GLU A 8 7.44 -16.08 31.24
N ARG A 9 8.15 -16.81 30.36
CA ARG A 9 9.07 -16.24 29.37
C ARG A 9 8.75 -16.55 27.89
N GLY A 10 7.74 -17.36 27.62
CA GLY A 10 7.23 -17.64 26.27
C GLY A 10 5.81 -17.08 26.11
N GLY A 11 5.69 -15.76 26.00
CA GLY A 11 4.41 -15.07 25.89
C GLY A 11 4.18 -14.42 24.53
N GLU A 12 3.87 -15.22 23.52
CA GLU A 12 3.26 -14.78 22.25
C GLU A 12 2.09 -15.73 21.98
N GLY A 13 0.88 -15.17 21.83
CA GLY A 13 -0.37 -15.88 22.09
C GLY A 13 -0.98 -16.61 20.88
N ALA A 14 -1.63 -17.75 21.17
CA ALA A 14 -2.45 -18.53 20.26
C ALA A 14 -3.63 -19.14 21.09
N MET A 15 -4.90 -19.05 20.67
CA MET A 15 -6.15 -19.24 21.47
C MET A 15 -6.90 -20.58 21.27
N SER A 16 -7.87 -20.67 20.32
CA SER A 16 -8.59 -21.91 19.94
C SER A 16 -9.41 -21.78 18.64
N ILE A 17 -9.80 -22.91 18.01
CA ILE A 17 -11.07 -23.11 17.28
C ILE A 17 -11.84 -24.20 18.05
N SER A 18 -13.18 -24.09 18.14
CA SER A 18 -13.99 -25.12 18.79
C SER A 18 -14.56 -26.14 17.79
N GLU A 19 -14.87 -27.34 18.26
CA GLU A 19 -15.55 -28.38 17.48
C GLU A 19 -16.91 -27.89 16.92
N ALA A 20 -17.56 -26.93 17.59
CA ALA A 20 -18.81 -26.32 17.14
C ALA A 20 -18.62 -25.48 15.86
N ASP A 21 -17.51 -24.75 15.75
CA ASP A 21 -17.22 -23.90 14.59
C ASP A 21 -16.90 -24.74 13.35
N LEU A 22 -16.15 -25.84 13.52
CA LEU A 22 -15.92 -26.83 12.45
C LEU A 22 -17.22 -27.51 11.99
N ARG A 23 -18.14 -27.80 12.94
CA ARG A 23 -19.48 -28.33 12.61
C ARG A 23 -20.37 -27.32 11.88
N GLU A 24 -20.23 -26.02 12.16
CA GLU A 24 -20.94 -24.96 11.41
C GLU A 24 -20.38 -24.82 9.99
N ILE A 25 -19.05 -24.89 9.81
CA ILE A 25 -18.41 -24.88 8.48
C ILE A 25 -18.88 -26.06 7.62
N ILE A 26 -18.96 -27.28 8.19
CA ILE A 26 -19.47 -28.44 7.45
C ILE A 26 -20.96 -28.27 7.08
N GLN A 27 -21.79 -27.74 7.98
CA GLN A 27 -23.21 -27.43 7.67
C GLN A 27 -23.39 -26.33 6.60
N LEU A 28 -22.38 -25.49 6.35
CA LEU A 28 -22.39 -24.50 5.26
C LEU A 28 -21.92 -25.07 3.92
N LEU A 29 -21.11 -26.13 3.95
CA LEU A 29 -20.63 -26.85 2.77
C LEU A 29 -21.61 -27.95 2.32
N ASP A 30 -22.32 -28.58 3.26
CA ASP A 30 -23.44 -29.50 3.01
C ASP A 30 -24.65 -28.70 2.52
N ARG A 31 -24.86 -28.71 1.20
CA ARG A 31 -25.93 -27.94 0.55
C ARG A 31 -27.21 -28.74 0.40
N ASN A 32 -27.12 -30.06 0.52
CA ASN A 32 -28.23 -30.98 0.36
C ASN A 32 -28.94 -31.30 1.70
N GLY A 33 -28.22 -31.19 2.82
CA GLY A 33 -28.67 -31.37 4.19
C GLY A 33 -28.62 -32.81 4.70
N ASP A 34 -27.81 -33.69 4.11
CA ASP A 34 -27.64 -35.09 4.55
C ASP A 34 -26.61 -35.26 5.68
N GLY A 35 -25.85 -34.21 6.00
CA GLY A 35 -24.80 -34.20 7.02
C GLY A 35 -23.42 -34.58 6.49
N VAL A 36 -23.24 -34.73 5.18
CA VAL A 36 -21.99 -35.15 4.53
C VAL A 36 -21.65 -34.19 3.39
N VAL A 37 -20.38 -33.79 3.29
CA VAL A 37 -19.92 -32.89 2.21
C VAL A 37 -19.30 -33.73 1.10
N HIS A 38 -20.01 -33.88 -0.01
CA HIS A 38 -19.53 -34.65 -1.16
C HIS A 38 -18.61 -33.82 -2.08
N GLU A 39 -17.74 -34.47 -2.86
CA GLU A 39 -16.79 -33.80 -3.81
C GLU A 39 -17.46 -32.67 -4.60
N HIS A 40 -18.64 -32.93 -5.15
CA HIS A 40 -19.36 -32.01 -6.01
C HIS A 40 -19.88 -30.76 -5.29
N GLU A 41 -20.27 -30.86 -4.02
CA GLU A 41 -20.74 -29.73 -3.23
C GLU A 41 -19.58 -28.84 -2.79
N PHE A 42 -18.48 -29.46 -2.36
CA PHE A 42 -17.23 -28.77 -2.07
C PHE A 42 -16.70 -28.07 -3.33
N LYS A 43 -16.69 -28.75 -4.48
CA LYS A 43 -16.27 -28.19 -5.79
C LYS A 43 -17.08 -26.96 -6.18
N ASP A 44 -18.40 -27.01 -6.01
CA ASP A 44 -19.30 -25.89 -6.32
C ASP A 44 -18.97 -24.64 -5.49
N VAL A 45 -18.68 -24.79 -4.20
CA VAL A 45 -18.29 -23.68 -3.31
C VAL A 45 -16.86 -23.23 -3.63
N TYR A 46 -15.94 -24.18 -3.80
CA TYR A 46 -14.52 -23.92 -4.05
C TYR A 46 -14.30 -23.16 -5.37
N LEU A 47 -15.00 -23.51 -6.44
CA LEU A 47 -14.93 -22.80 -7.72
C LEU A 47 -15.66 -21.44 -7.71
N GLN A 48 -16.58 -21.18 -6.77
CA GLN A 48 -17.14 -19.85 -6.55
C GLN A 48 -16.14 -18.91 -5.86
N VAL A 49 -15.35 -19.44 -4.91
CA VAL A 49 -14.27 -18.69 -4.25
C VAL A 49 -13.05 -18.53 -5.17
N PHE A 50 -12.76 -19.55 -5.98
CA PHE A 50 -11.57 -19.62 -6.85
C PHE A 50 -11.92 -19.91 -8.33
N PRO A 51 -12.59 -18.99 -9.05
CA PRO A 51 -13.13 -19.20 -10.40
C PRO A 51 -12.08 -19.30 -11.53
N HIS A 52 -10.80 -19.41 -11.20
CA HIS A 52 -9.69 -19.53 -12.14
C HIS A 52 -8.87 -20.82 -11.95
N ILE A 53 -9.23 -21.67 -10.99
CA ILE A 53 -8.59 -22.97 -10.76
C ILE A 53 -9.08 -23.97 -11.80
N SER A 54 -8.16 -24.73 -12.40
CA SER A 54 -8.47 -25.80 -13.34
C SER A 54 -9.00 -27.05 -12.66
N GLU A 55 -9.73 -27.88 -13.40
CA GLU A 55 -10.30 -29.13 -12.87
C GLU A 55 -9.23 -30.10 -12.34
N HIS A 56 -8.03 -30.07 -12.93
CA HIS A 56 -6.89 -30.88 -12.49
C HIS A 56 -6.30 -30.39 -11.16
N GLU A 57 -6.20 -29.07 -10.95
CA GLU A 57 -5.77 -28.48 -9.68
C GLU A 57 -6.80 -28.72 -8.58
N PHE A 58 -8.10 -28.62 -8.89
CA PHE A 58 -9.16 -29.01 -7.96
C PHE A 58 -9.03 -30.49 -7.55
N GLN A 59 -8.80 -31.40 -8.51
CA GLN A 59 -8.62 -32.82 -8.20
C GLN A 59 -7.38 -33.11 -7.33
N GLN A 60 -6.32 -32.30 -7.44
CA GLN A 60 -5.16 -32.40 -6.53
C GLN A 60 -5.53 -31.99 -5.10
N VAL A 61 -6.26 -30.88 -4.93
CA VAL A 61 -6.75 -30.42 -3.63
C VAL A 61 -7.72 -31.44 -3.03
N TRP A 62 -8.69 -31.92 -3.79
CA TRP A 62 -9.63 -32.96 -3.34
C TRP A 62 -8.90 -34.25 -2.94
N SER A 63 -7.97 -34.75 -3.76
CA SER A 63 -7.18 -35.96 -3.44
C SER A 63 -6.25 -35.82 -2.22
N SER A 64 -6.11 -34.61 -1.67
CA SER A 64 -5.36 -34.32 -0.45
C SER A 64 -6.24 -33.98 0.76
N LEU A 65 -7.55 -33.86 0.55
CA LEU A 65 -8.59 -33.74 1.57
C LEU A 65 -9.21 -35.12 1.83
N ASP A 66 -9.63 -35.79 0.76
CA ASP A 66 -10.16 -37.15 0.71
C ASP A 66 -8.99 -38.17 0.79
N GLU A 67 -8.35 -38.24 1.96
CA GLU A 67 -7.21 -39.13 2.21
C GLU A 67 -7.61 -40.62 2.07
N ASN A 68 -8.85 -40.94 2.48
CA ASN A 68 -9.35 -42.30 2.53
C ASN A 68 -9.91 -42.80 1.16
N ARG A 69 -10.31 -41.87 0.28
CA ARG A 69 -10.88 -42.08 -1.07
C ARG A 69 -12.30 -42.66 -1.11
N ASP A 70 -13.14 -42.33 -0.14
CA ASP A 70 -14.56 -42.65 -0.13
C ASP A 70 -15.42 -41.62 -0.88
N GLY A 71 -14.89 -40.41 -1.12
CA GLY A 71 -15.58 -39.32 -1.81
C GLY A 71 -16.40 -38.39 -0.89
N GLU A 72 -16.28 -38.57 0.43
CA GLU A 72 -16.98 -37.83 1.48
C GLU A 72 -15.95 -37.05 2.33
N LEU A 73 -16.17 -35.76 2.57
CA LEU A 73 -15.25 -34.94 3.37
C LEU A 73 -15.64 -34.99 4.85
N SER A 74 -14.91 -35.78 5.65
CA SER A 74 -15.15 -35.84 7.09
C SER A 74 -14.57 -34.63 7.86
N LEU A 75 -15.10 -34.39 9.06
CA LEU A 75 -14.58 -33.36 9.97
C LEU A 75 -13.14 -33.65 10.42
N GLU A 76 -12.77 -34.93 10.52
CA GLU A 76 -11.42 -35.38 10.88
C GLU A 76 -10.41 -35.15 9.77
N GLU A 77 -10.79 -35.33 8.50
CA GLU A 77 -9.94 -35.06 7.34
C GLU A 77 -9.83 -33.57 7.03
N LEU A 78 -10.93 -32.82 7.14
CA LEU A 78 -10.90 -31.37 7.07
C LEU A 78 -9.96 -30.79 8.14
N ALA A 79 -10.07 -31.29 9.38
CA ALA A 79 -9.17 -30.92 10.47
C ALA A 79 -7.71 -31.26 10.14
N ARG A 80 -7.43 -32.50 9.73
CA ARG A 80 -6.06 -32.98 9.47
C ARG A 80 -5.39 -32.26 8.29
N HIS A 81 -6.12 -32.01 7.20
CA HIS A 81 -5.62 -31.28 6.04
C HIS A 81 -5.17 -29.86 6.39
N TYR A 82 -5.89 -29.18 7.29
CA TYR A 82 -5.51 -27.87 7.81
C TYR A 82 -4.59 -27.92 9.05
N GLY A 83 -4.08 -29.10 9.43
CA GLY A 83 -3.06 -29.28 10.46
C GLY A 83 -3.56 -29.42 11.91
N TYR A 84 -4.84 -29.72 12.11
CA TYR A 84 -5.43 -29.93 13.44
C TYR A 84 -5.53 -31.41 13.80
N ASP A 85 -5.18 -31.76 15.04
CA ASP A 85 -5.38 -33.11 15.61
C ASP A 85 -6.47 -33.03 16.69
N LEU A 86 -7.61 -33.70 16.46
CA LEU A 86 -8.86 -33.54 17.24
C LEU A 86 -8.81 -34.05 18.70
N VAL A 87 -7.67 -34.57 19.14
CA VAL A 87 -7.52 -35.24 20.44
C VAL A 87 -7.21 -34.27 21.58
N ASP A 88 -6.57 -33.13 21.30
CA ASP A 88 -6.11 -32.15 22.31
C ASP A 88 -6.94 -30.85 22.28
N LEU A 89 -8.27 -30.96 22.20
CA LEU A 89 -9.22 -29.82 22.31
C LEU A 89 -9.34 -29.24 23.75
N THR A 90 -8.31 -29.39 24.58
CA THR A 90 -8.19 -28.72 25.88
C THR A 90 -6.85 -28.00 25.97
N ASP A 91 -6.94 -26.67 25.96
CA ASP A 91 -5.89 -25.65 26.15
C ASP A 91 -4.99 -25.33 24.91
N GLU A 92 -5.16 -24.11 24.36
CA GLU A 92 -4.24 -23.30 23.50
C GLU A 92 -4.28 -23.47 21.94
N GLY A 93 -3.99 -22.41 21.15
CA GLY A 93 -3.80 -22.41 19.66
C GLY A 93 -4.81 -21.62 18.76
N MET A 94 -4.44 -20.50 18.09
CA MET A 94 -5.39 -19.54 17.43
C MET A 94 -5.03 -18.03 17.48
N THR A 95 -4.53 -17.35 16.45
CA THR A 95 -4.17 -15.91 16.50
C THR A 95 -5.27 -14.94 16.04
N ASP A 96 -5.14 -13.66 16.40
CA ASP A 96 -6.11 -12.57 16.14
C ASP A 96 -6.45 -12.38 14.64
N GLU A 97 -5.56 -12.78 13.71
CA GLU A 97 -5.80 -12.60 12.27
C GLU A 97 -7.00 -13.41 11.73
N LYS A 98 -7.23 -14.64 12.23
CA LYS A 98 -8.33 -15.50 11.73
C LYS A 98 -9.71 -14.99 12.17
N ILE A 99 -9.79 -14.38 13.36
CA ILE A 99 -11.02 -13.79 13.89
C ILE A 99 -11.39 -12.51 13.10
N LEU A 100 -10.38 -11.73 12.71
CA LEU A 100 -10.57 -10.56 11.85
C LEU A 100 -11.03 -10.95 10.43
N GLU A 101 -10.47 -12.02 9.85
CA GLU A 101 -10.87 -12.51 8.52
C GLU A 101 -12.35 -12.95 8.50
N LEU A 102 -12.82 -13.66 9.54
CA LEU A 102 -14.24 -14.02 9.72
C LEU A 102 -15.16 -12.80 9.95
N LEU A 103 -14.75 -11.83 10.77
CA LEU A 103 -15.49 -10.60 11.01
C LEU A 103 -15.60 -9.73 9.75
N GLU A 104 -14.55 -9.67 8.93
CA GLU A 104 -14.53 -8.88 7.70
C GLU A 104 -15.35 -9.54 6.57
N VAL A 105 -15.34 -10.88 6.48
CA VAL A 105 -16.26 -11.63 5.60
C VAL A 105 -17.71 -11.40 6.02
N GLN A 106 -18.04 -11.43 7.32
CA GLN A 106 -19.40 -11.13 7.77
C GLN A 106 -19.82 -9.67 7.54
N SER A 107 -18.92 -8.69 7.69
CA SER A 107 -19.24 -7.28 7.44
C SER A 107 -19.53 -7.02 5.96
N LYS A 108 -18.70 -7.57 5.05
CA LYS A 108 -18.92 -7.53 3.60
C LYS A 108 -20.19 -8.25 3.19
N LEU A 109 -20.51 -9.40 3.80
CA LEU A 109 -21.78 -10.09 3.56
C LEU A 109 -23.00 -9.22 3.95
N ALA A 110 -22.93 -8.54 5.10
CA ALA A 110 -23.99 -7.64 5.57
C ALA A 110 -24.12 -6.36 4.73
N GLU A 111 -23.02 -5.83 4.17
CA GLU A 111 -23.05 -4.73 3.20
C GLU A 111 -23.68 -5.17 1.88
N MET A 112 -23.29 -6.32 1.32
CA MET A 112 -23.91 -6.87 0.12
C MET A 112 -25.40 -7.15 0.30
N GLN A 113 -25.83 -7.59 1.49
CA GLN A 113 -27.24 -7.77 1.83
C GLN A 113 -28.00 -6.42 1.88
N ARG A 114 -27.44 -5.37 2.50
CA ARG A 114 -28.02 -4.02 2.47
C ARG A 114 -28.14 -3.47 1.06
N ASP A 115 -27.11 -3.66 0.24
CA ASP A 115 -27.09 -3.23 -1.16
C ASP A 115 -28.13 -3.97 -2.01
N ALA A 116 -28.36 -5.26 -1.73
CA ALA A 116 -29.42 -6.04 -2.33
C ALA A 116 -30.81 -5.57 -1.88
N GLU A 117 -31.00 -5.23 -0.60
CA GLU A 117 -32.25 -4.65 -0.09
C GLU A 117 -32.54 -3.26 -0.66
N LEU A 118 -31.54 -2.39 -0.79
CA LEU A 118 -31.67 -1.07 -1.43
C LEU A 118 -32.04 -1.17 -2.91
N LYS A 119 -31.53 -2.18 -3.63
CA LYS A 119 -31.92 -2.50 -5.02
C LYS A 119 -33.34 -3.09 -5.08
N ARG A 120 -33.78 -3.82 -4.04
CA ARG A 120 -35.11 -4.44 -3.95
C ARG A 120 -36.22 -3.46 -3.53
N ASN A 121 -35.89 -2.45 -2.72
CA ASN A 121 -36.77 -1.39 -2.25
C ASN A 121 -36.09 0.00 -2.37
N PRO A 122 -36.03 0.59 -3.57
CA PRO A 122 -35.42 1.90 -3.75
C PRO A 122 -36.21 3.00 -3.01
N PRO A 123 -35.55 3.89 -2.23
CA PRO A 123 -36.23 5.00 -1.58
C PRO A 123 -36.81 5.98 -2.61
N LYS A 124 -38.02 6.50 -2.32
CA LYS A 124 -38.70 7.43 -3.23
C LYS A 124 -37.92 8.72 -3.41
N THR A 125 -37.85 9.16 -4.66
CA THR A 125 -36.96 10.20 -5.19
C THR A 125 -37.05 11.56 -4.49
N ALA A 126 -35.88 12.18 -4.26
CA ALA A 126 -35.74 13.62 -4.07
C ALA A 126 -34.74 14.19 -5.12
N GLU A 127 -35.32 14.70 -6.20
CA GLU A 127 -34.89 15.83 -7.02
C GLU A 127 -33.40 16.09 -7.34
N THR A 128 -33.10 15.84 -8.62
CA THR A 128 -32.17 16.58 -9.49
C THR A 128 -31.69 17.96 -9.02
N THR A 129 -30.36 18.15 -8.97
CA THR A 129 -29.73 19.46 -9.24
C THR A 129 -28.50 19.38 -10.15
N ASN A 130 -28.68 19.89 -11.38
CA ASN A 130 -27.70 20.54 -12.27
C ASN A 130 -26.26 20.01 -12.40
N ARG A 131 -25.99 19.37 -13.55
CA ARG A 131 -24.76 19.64 -14.31
C ARG A 131 -24.71 21.12 -14.72
N ARG A 132 -23.69 21.88 -14.30
CA ARG A 132 -23.27 23.10 -15.01
C ARG A 132 -21.75 23.23 -15.08
N ASN A 133 -21.31 23.51 -16.31
CA ASN A 133 -19.97 23.81 -16.75
C ASN A 133 -19.16 24.72 -15.82
N SER A 134 -17.91 24.35 -15.56
CA SER A 134 -16.81 25.28 -15.34
C SER A 134 -15.66 24.91 -16.29
N ARG A 135 -15.55 25.64 -17.40
CA ARG A 135 -14.29 25.68 -18.18
C ARG A 135 -13.29 26.48 -17.34
N GLY A 136 -12.39 25.79 -16.65
CA GLY A 136 -11.29 26.35 -15.88
C GLY A 136 -9.98 25.72 -16.35
N LEU A 137 -8.96 26.55 -16.50
CA LEU A 137 -7.62 26.27 -17.03
C LEU A 137 -7.07 24.89 -16.63
N GLY A 138 -6.78 24.06 -17.64
CA GLY A 138 -6.24 22.72 -17.43
C GLY A 138 -4.75 22.72 -17.16
N TYR A 139 -4.38 22.63 -15.89
CA TYR A 139 -3.14 22.02 -15.41
C TYR A 139 -3.51 21.06 -14.29
N GLY A 140 -3.22 19.79 -14.49
CA GLY A 140 -3.44 18.73 -13.52
C GLY A 140 -2.85 17.43 -14.08
N PRO A 141 -2.13 16.64 -13.27
CA PRO A 141 -1.44 15.45 -13.76
C PRO A 141 -2.44 14.44 -14.33
N SER A 142 -2.18 14.00 -15.56
CA SER A 142 -2.89 12.88 -16.16
C SER A 142 -2.37 11.60 -15.50
N LEU A 143 -3.09 11.12 -14.48
CA LEU A 143 -2.78 9.84 -13.84
C LEU A 143 -2.72 8.74 -14.91
N VAL A 144 -1.63 7.96 -14.93
CA VAL A 144 -1.39 6.92 -15.93
C VAL A 144 -2.57 5.97 -15.98
N THR A 145 -3.29 6.00 -17.10
CA THR A 145 -4.52 5.23 -17.32
C THR A 145 -4.22 3.76 -17.51
N GLU A 146 -5.19 2.89 -17.21
CA GLU A 146 -5.07 1.44 -17.40
C GLU A 146 -4.62 1.03 -18.83
N ALA A 147 -4.97 1.84 -19.84
CA ALA A 147 -4.55 1.66 -21.22
C ALA A 147 -3.07 2.04 -21.43
N GLU A 148 -2.60 3.12 -20.81
CA GLU A 148 -1.19 3.51 -20.83
C GLU A 148 -0.33 2.52 -20.02
N ARG A 149 -0.84 1.99 -18.90
CA ARG A 149 -0.16 0.92 -18.12
C ARG A 149 0.09 -0.33 -18.96
N LYS A 150 -0.93 -0.79 -19.68
CA LYS A 150 -0.83 -1.92 -20.61
C LYS A 150 0.03 -1.61 -21.84
N ALA A 151 -0.03 -0.39 -22.37
CA ALA A 151 0.79 0.03 -23.51
C ALA A 151 2.28 0.17 -23.13
N ALA A 152 2.59 0.56 -21.90
CA ALA A 152 3.94 0.54 -21.36
C ALA A 152 4.49 -0.88 -21.17
N GLY A 153 3.66 -1.92 -21.23
CA GLY A 153 4.05 -3.30 -20.93
C GLY A 153 4.26 -3.55 -19.44
N VAL A 154 3.56 -2.82 -18.58
CA VAL A 154 3.52 -3.08 -17.13
C VAL A 154 2.40 -4.06 -16.83
N THR A 155 2.68 -5.08 -16.02
CA THR A 155 1.71 -6.12 -15.65
C THR A 155 1.19 -5.90 -14.23
N THR A 156 -0.11 -5.62 -14.10
CA THR A 156 -0.77 -5.47 -12.81
C THR A 156 -1.01 -6.83 -12.18
N ILE A 157 -0.37 -7.08 -11.04
CA ILE A 157 -0.49 -8.30 -10.24
C ILE A 157 -1.43 -8.02 -9.06
N LYS A 158 -2.36 -8.94 -8.82
CA LYS A 158 -3.14 -8.92 -7.58
C LYS A 158 -2.27 -9.43 -6.44
N MET A 159 -1.96 -8.56 -5.47
CA MET A 159 -1.26 -8.99 -4.26
C MET A 159 -2.06 -10.11 -3.61
N THR A 160 -1.42 -11.27 -3.49
CA THR A 160 -2.08 -12.44 -2.92
C THR A 160 -1.98 -12.43 -1.40
N SER A 161 -2.92 -13.05 -0.70
CA SER A 161 -2.76 -13.34 0.73
C SER A 161 -1.47 -14.14 0.96
N VAL A 162 -0.79 -13.89 2.10
CA VAL A 162 0.57 -14.35 2.44
C VAL A 162 0.82 -15.83 2.10
N ILE A 163 -0.18 -16.68 2.29
CA ILE A 163 -0.18 -18.13 2.02
C ILE A 163 0.19 -18.46 0.56
N ARG A 164 -0.21 -17.64 -0.44
CA ARG A 164 0.17 -17.85 -1.85
C ARG A 164 1.62 -17.45 -2.16
N ALA A 165 2.19 -16.53 -1.38
CA ALA A 165 3.59 -16.12 -1.52
C ALA A 165 4.55 -17.24 -1.07
N GLU A 166 4.12 -18.06 -0.10
CA GLU A 166 4.81 -19.26 0.40
C GLU A 166 4.67 -20.46 -0.56
N LEU A 167 3.55 -20.55 -1.31
CA LEU A 167 3.31 -21.60 -2.30
C LEU A 167 4.02 -21.36 -3.66
N HIS A 168 4.77 -20.27 -3.83
CA HIS A 168 5.54 -19.94 -5.04
C HIS A 168 4.74 -20.01 -6.37
N LEU A 169 3.43 -19.77 -6.34
CA LEU A 169 2.54 -19.91 -7.51
C LEU A 169 2.74 -18.82 -8.59
N ASP A 170 3.41 -17.71 -8.25
CA ASP A 170 3.81 -16.65 -9.18
C ASP A 170 5.12 -16.01 -8.67
N GLU A 171 6.22 -16.15 -9.44
CA GLU A 171 7.54 -15.57 -9.10
C GLU A 171 7.47 -14.05 -8.97
N ASN A 172 6.66 -13.38 -9.80
CA ASN A 172 6.57 -11.93 -9.81
C ASN A 172 5.76 -11.41 -8.61
N ALA A 173 4.66 -12.09 -8.24
CA ALA A 173 3.92 -11.77 -7.02
C ALA A 173 4.81 -11.91 -5.78
N SER A 174 5.54 -13.03 -5.67
CA SER A 174 6.45 -13.31 -4.55
C SER A 174 7.59 -12.28 -4.45
N PHE A 175 7.97 -11.62 -5.56
CA PHE A 175 8.94 -10.53 -5.58
C PHE A 175 8.37 -9.21 -5.07
N LEU A 176 7.14 -8.85 -5.45
CA LEU A 176 6.43 -7.69 -4.89
C LEU A 176 6.20 -7.86 -3.38
N ASP A 177 5.84 -9.07 -2.94
CA ASP A 177 5.71 -9.41 -1.52
C ASP A 177 7.04 -9.25 -0.79
N ALA A 178 8.14 -9.81 -1.32
CA ALA A 178 9.48 -9.65 -0.74
C ALA A 178 9.87 -8.16 -0.60
N CYS A 179 9.51 -7.33 -1.58
CA CYS A 179 9.74 -5.88 -1.53
C CYS A 179 8.84 -5.14 -0.52
N GLU A 180 7.57 -5.55 -0.31
CA GLU A 180 6.67 -4.98 0.71
C GLU A 180 7.13 -5.36 2.12
N PHE A 181 7.46 -6.64 2.35
CA PHE A 181 7.95 -7.15 3.64
C PHE A 181 9.43 -6.84 3.92
N LYS A 182 10.14 -6.26 2.95
CA LYS A 182 11.54 -5.84 3.04
C LYS A 182 12.54 -6.98 3.24
N ASP A 183 12.25 -8.16 2.70
CA ASP A 183 13.12 -9.33 2.76
C ASP A 183 14.31 -9.16 1.80
N ALA A 184 15.38 -8.55 2.31
CA ALA A 184 16.58 -8.22 1.55
C ALA A 184 17.23 -9.44 0.88
N GLU A 185 17.29 -10.59 1.55
CA GLU A 185 17.94 -11.81 1.03
C GLU A 185 17.09 -12.47 -0.05
N LYS A 186 15.76 -12.49 0.12
CA LYS A 186 14.84 -12.95 -0.93
C LYS A 186 14.84 -12.00 -2.14
N ILE A 187 14.87 -10.68 -1.94
CA ILE A 187 14.97 -9.72 -3.05
C ILE A 187 16.27 -9.93 -3.84
N ASP A 188 17.43 -10.01 -3.17
CA ASP A 188 18.71 -10.16 -3.87
C ASP A 188 18.80 -11.53 -4.60
N SER A 189 18.34 -12.62 -3.99
CA SER A 189 18.32 -13.95 -4.65
C SER A 189 17.34 -14.06 -5.82
N MET A 190 16.20 -13.35 -5.77
CA MET A 190 15.27 -13.26 -6.89
C MET A 190 15.79 -12.35 -8.01
N LEU A 191 16.55 -11.29 -7.70
CA LEU A 191 17.22 -10.45 -8.70
C LEU A 191 18.35 -11.18 -9.45
N GLU A 192 18.92 -12.24 -8.88
CA GLU A 192 19.87 -13.12 -9.58
C GLU A 192 19.18 -14.08 -10.57
N SER A 193 17.86 -14.26 -10.49
CA SER A 193 17.11 -15.11 -11.42
C SER A 193 16.89 -14.40 -12.77
N THR A 194 17.08 -15.11 -13.87
CA THR A 194 16.97 -14.55 -15.23
C THR A 194 15.55 -14.55 -15.80
N THR A 195 14.55 -14.97 -15.02
CA THR A 195 13.13 -15.10 -15.42
C THR A 195 12.25 -13.97 -14.90
N LEU A 196 12.70 -13.22 -13.90
CA LEU A 196 11.90 -12.22 -13.19
C LEU A 196 11.54 -11.02 -14.08
N ASP A 197 10.25 -10.67 -14.16
CA ASP A 197 9.82 -9.38 -14.70
C ASP A 197 9.67 -8.36 -13.57
N VAL A 198 10.49 -7.31 -13.60
CA VAL A 198 10.45 -6.25 -12.60
C VAL A 198 9.48 -5.12 -12.97
N ARG A 199 8.91 -5.13 -14.17
CA ARG A 199 7.91 -4.14 -14.63
C ARG A 199 6.49 -4.60 -14.29
N ILE A 200 6.37 -5.02 -13.04
CA ILE A 200 5.15 -5.50 -12.40
C ILE A 200 4.65 -4.41 -11.45
N GLU A 201 3.35 -4.32 -11.21
CA GLU A 201 2.77 -3.39 -10.23
C GLU A 201 1.68 -4.06 -9.41
N ASP A 202 1.49 -3.60 -8.18
CA ASP A 202 0.42 -4.11 -7.31
C ASP A 202 -0.97 -3.50 -7.62
N GLU A 203 -2.00 -3.89 -6.85
CA GLU A 203 -3.34 -3.31 -7.00
C GLU A 203 -3.41 -1.79 -6.71
N LYS A 204 -2.40 -1.22 -6.03
CA LYS A 204 -2.24 0.23 -5.80
C LYS A 204 -1.44 0.92 -6.93
N GLY A 205 -0.92 0.17 -7.89
CA GLY A 205 -0.07 0.65 -8.99
C GLY A 205 1.40 0.84 -8.60
N GLU A 206 1.84 0.26 -7.49
CA GLU A 206 3.20 0.37 -6.98
C GLU A 206 4.10 -0.72 -7.58
N MET A 207 5.16 -0.32 -8.28
CA MET A 207 6.19 -1.21 -8.80
C MET A 207 7.19 -1.61 -7.70
N PRO A 208 8.05 -2.64 -7.90
CA PRO A 208 9.11 -2.96 -6.94
C PRO A 208 9.96 -1.74 -6.54
N LEU A 209 10.24 -0.83 -7.47
CA LEU A 209 10.98 0.40 -7.17
C LEU A 209 10.26 1.32 -6.17
N HIS A 210 8.92 1.42 -6.21
CA HIS A 210 8.11 2.14 -5.22
C HIS A 210 8.24 1.48 -3.83
N LYS A 211 8.17 0.15 -3.79
CA LYS A 211 8.28 -0.66 -2.57
C LYS A 211 9.65 -0.49 -1.91
N LEU A 212 10.74 -0.64 -2.68
CA LEU A 212 12.11 -0.48 -2.19
C LEU A 212 12.39 0.96 -1.72
N ALA A 213 11.88 1.96 -2.45
CA ALA A 213 12.02 3.37 -2.10
C ALA A 213 11.28 3.74 -0.81
N ARG A 214 10.06 3.23 -0.59
CA ARG A 214 9.36 3.28 0.70
C ARG A 214 10.11 2.50 1.79
N GLY A 215 10.68 1.37 1.40
CA GLY A 215 11.33 0.40 2.29
C GLY A 215 12.59 0.93 2.97
N GLY A 216 13.37 1.75 2.26
CA GLY A 216 14.72 2.18 2.67
C GLY A 216 15.84 1.26 2.17
N LEU A 217 15.53 0.38 1.21
CA LEU A 217 16.41 -0.71 0.77
C LEU A 217 17.40 -0.26 -0.31
N LEU A 218 18.34 0.61 0.07
CA LEU A 218 19.30 1.25 -0.86
C LEU A 218 20.09 0.23 -1.70
N ARG A 219 20.53 -0.88 -1.11
CA ARG A 219 21.32 -1.90 -1.83
C ARG A 219 20.48 -2.56 -2.92
N GLN A 220 19.30 -3.06 -2.56
CA GLN A 220 18.37 -3.71 -3.48
C GLN A 220 17.87 -2.73 -4.56
N THR A 221 17.67 -1.46 -4.20
CA THR A 221 17.33 -0.38 -5.16
C THR A 221 18.43 -0.26 -6.23
N ARG A 222 19.71 -0.23 -5.82
CA ARG A 222 20.85 -0.23 -6.75
C ARG A 222 20.95 -1.51 -7.56
N SER A 223 20.78 -2.69 -6.94
CA SER A 223 20.78 -3.99 -7.62
C SER A 223 19.76 -3.99 -8.74
N LEU A 224 18.49 -3.70 -8.42
CA LEU A 224 17.36 -3.65 -9.34
C LEU A 224 17.60 -2.69 -10.52
N LEU A 225 18.05 -1.46 -10.23
CA LEU A 225 18.34 -0.43 -11.25
C LEU A 225 19.55 -0.77 -12.12
N SER A 226 20.55 -1.50 -11.59
CA SER A 226 21.73 -1.93 -12.35
C SER A 226 21.44 -3.07 -13.32
N ILE A 227 20.51 -3.96 -12.97
CA ILE A 227 20.14 -5.14 -13.78
C ILE A 227 19.18 -4.74 -14.93
N THR A 228 18.34 -3.71 -14.72
CA THR A 228 17.21 -3.41 -15.61
C THR A 228 17.26 -2.00 -16.20
N PRO A 229 17.97 -1.79 -17.34
CA PRO A 229 18.09 -0.45 -17.93
C PRO A 229 16.75 0.15 -18.39
N LYS A 230 15.70 -0.66 -18.60
CA LYS A 230 14.34 -0.17 -18.87
C LYS A 230 13.72 0.55 -17.66
N LEU A 231 14.04 0.12 -16.44
CA LEU A 231 13.51 0.73 -15.22
C LEU A 231 14.08 2.14 -14.98
N HIS A 232 15.18 2.48 -15.65
CA HIS A 232 15.72 3.84 -15.69
C HIS A 232 14.77 4.83 -16.38
N ASP A 233 14.04 4.39 -17.42
CA ASP A 233 13.00 5.19 -18.05
C ASP A 233 11.73 5.27 -17.15
N ASP A 234 11.53 4.30 -16.26
CA ASP A 234 10.40 4.20 -15.33
C ASP A 234 10.63 4.86 -13.94
N LEU A 235 11.75 5.59 -13.74
CA LEU A 235 12.04 6.30 -12.47
C LEU A 235 10.91 7.26 -12.05
N ASN A 236 10.09 7.69 -13.02
CA ASN A 236 8.96 8.60 -12.86
C ASN A 236 7.59 7.89 -12.92
N TRP A 237 7.54 6.56 -12.88
CA TRP A 237 6.27 5.82 -12.86
C TRP A 237 5.42 6.23 -11.66
N GLN A 238 4.12 6.41 -11.88
CA GLN A 238 3.18 6.86 -10.86
C GLN A 238 2.26 5.73 -10.42
N ASP A 239 2.16 5.54 -9.11
CA ASP A 239 1.11 4.70 -8.51
C ASP A 239 -0.30 5.31 -8.74
N LYS A 240 -1.35 4.66 -8.27
CA LYS A 240 -2.73 5.15 -8.42
C LYS A 240 -3.03 6.40 -7.56
N GLN A 241 -2.13 6.78 -6.65
CA GLN A 241 -2.14 8.05 -5.91
C GLN A 241 -1.29 9.13 -6.60
N GLY A 242 -0.67 8.85 -7.75
CA GLY A 242 0.24 9.75 -8.45
C GLY A 242 1.65 9.79 -7.85
N LYS A 243 1.99 8.93 -6.88
CA LYS A 243 3.31 8.96 -6.23
C LYS A 243 4.36 8.24 -7.08
N THR A 244 5.52 8.87 -7.25
CA THR A 244 6.71 8.26 -7.85
C THR A 244 7.57 7.57 -6.77
N PRO A 245 8.55 6.72 -7.14
CA PRO A 245 9.51 6.19 -6.18
C PRO A 245 10.27 7.28 -5.43
N LEU A 246 10.64 8.38 -6.11
CA LEU A 246 11.29 9.54 -5.48
C LEU A 246 10.40 10.18 -4.41
N MET A 247 9.09 10.32 -4.68
CA MET A 247 8.12 10.81 -3.70
C MET A 247 8.04 9.91 -2.47
N LEU A 248 8.04 8.58 -2.64
CA LEU A 248 8.00 7.64 -1.52
C LEU A 248 9.31 7.66 -0.71
N ALA A 249 10.48 7.71 -1.37
CA ALA A 249 11.75 7.86 -0.67
C ALA A 249 11.80 9.15 0.17
N ALA A 250 11.24 10.25 -0.37
CA ALA A 250 11.16 11.53 0.32
C ALA A 250 10.13 11.55 1.46
N GLU A 251 8.95 10.98 1.26
CA GLU A 251 7.88 10.84 2.26
C GLU A 251 8.34 10.01 3.46
N TYR A 252 9.07 8.91 3.24
CA TYR A 252 9.57 8.01 4.30
C TYR A 252 10.97 8.34 4.82
N ASN A 253 11.55 9.48 4.43
CA ASN A 253 12.84 10.01 4.90
C ASN A 253 14.08 9.13 4.61
N HIS A 254 14.23 8.64 3.38
CA HIS A 254 15.39 7.86 2.92
C HIS A 254 16.31 8.70 2.01
N PRO A 255 17.16 9.60 2.56
CA PRO A 255 17.94 10.57 1.78
C PRO A 255 18.94 9.92 0.82
N GLU A 256 19.46 8.73 1.12
CA GLU A 256 20.37 8.01 0.25
C GLU A 256 19.67 7.55 -1.03
N ILE A 257 18.42 7.07 -0.93
CA ILE A 257 17.61 6.67 -2.09
C ILE A 257 17.15 7.90 -2.87
N VAL A 258 16.80 8.99 -2.17
CA VAL A 258 16.51 10.29 -2.82
C VAL A 258 17.68 10.73 -3.69
N ASN A 259 18.90 10.73 -3.16
CA ASN A 259 20.09 11.07 -3.94
C ASN A 259 20.30 10.09 -5.11
N GLU A 260 20.20 8.78 -4.89
CA GLU A 260 20.38 7.78 -5.96
C GLU A 260 19.40 7.99 -7.13
N LEU A 261 18.11 8.18 -6.83
CA LEU A 261 17.07 8.38 -7.83
C LEU A 261 17.28 9.71 -8.59
N LEU A 262 17.64 10.79 -7.89
CA LEU A 262 17.97 12.08 -8.51
C LEU A 262 19.25 12.02 -9.34
N ASP A 263 20.25 11.24 -8.92
CA ASP A 263 21.47 11.02 -9.69
C ASP A 263 21.20 10.24 -10.98
N LEU A 264 20.23 9.33 -10.94
CA LEU A 264 19.73 8.61 -12.12
C LEU A 264 18.71 9.42 -12.94
N GLY A 265 18.36 10.65 -12.54
CA GLY A 265 17.52 11.55 -13.33
C GLY A 265 16.02 11.46 -13.08
N ALA A 266 15.59 10.92 -11.94
CA ALA A 266 14.20 11.03 -11.48
C ALA A 266 13.78 12.51 -11.36
N ASP A 267 12.56 12.82 -11.80
CA ASP A 267 12.04 14.18 -11.85
C ASP A 267 11.36 14.57 -10.53
N ALA A 268 11.98 15.53 -9.83
CA ALA A 268 11.47 16.10 -8.58
C ALA A 268 10.24 17.00 -8.77
N MET A 269 9.95 17.46 -9.99
CA MET A 269 8.82 18.33 -10.32
C MET A 269 7.52 17.56 -10.59
N MET A 270 7.57 16.23 -10.67
CA MET A 270 6.37 15.40 -10.79
C MET A 270 5.38 15.71 -9.66
N GLU A 271 4.09 15.70 -9.98
CA GLU A 271 3.00 16.00 -9.06
C GLU A 271 2.17 14.75 -8.74
N SER A 272 1.91 14.51 -7.45
CA SER A 272 0.99 13.45 -7.03
C SER A 272 -0.48 13.85 -7.21
N SER A 273 -1.42 12.96 -6.90
CA SER A 273 -2.86 13.20 -7.03
C SER A 273 -3.40 14.37 -6.18
N ASN A 274 -2.61 14.96 -5.28
CA ASN A 274 -2.95 16.19 -4.56
C ASN A 274 -2.25 17.46 -5.10
N GLY A 275 -1.46 17.34 -6.19
CA GLY A 275 -0.63 18.41 -6.76
C GLY A 275 0.71 18.62 -6.04
N GLY A 276 0.96 17.91 -4.95
CA GLY A 276 2.20 17.99 -4.20
C GLY A 276 3.32 17.20 -4.86
N THR A 277 4.49 17.84 -4.98
CA THR A 277 5.77 17.24 -5.38
C THR A 277 6.41 16.43 -4.24
N ALA A 278 7.53 15.75 -4.51
CA ALA A 278 8.30 15.02 -3.49
C ALA A 278 8.69 15.91 -2.28
N LEU A 279 8.97 17.19 -2.52
CA LEU A 279 9.28 18.16 -1.46
C LEU A 279 8.07 18.47 -0.56
N HIS A 280 6.86 18.54 -1.12
CA HIS A 280 5.64 18.73 -0.32
C HIS A 280 5.42 17.55 0.64
N LEU A 281 5.60 16.32 0.15
CA LEU A 281 5.39 15.11 0.93
C LEU A 281 6.42 15.01 2.06
N ALA A 282 7.71 15.23 1.77
CA ALA A 282 8.77 15.25 2.78
C ALA A 282 8.55 16.32 3.87
N VAL A 283 8.09 17.52 3.50
CA VAL A 283 7.74 18.56 4.47
C VAL A 283 6.49 18.20 5.29
N ALA A 284 5.51 17.53 4.69
CA ALA A 284 4.30 17.08 5.40
C ALA A 284 4.61 15.98 6.43
N THR A 285 5.49 15.03 6.11
CA THR A 285 5.91 13.94 7.02
C THR A 285 7.06 14.30 7.95
N LYS A 286 7.64 15.50 7.81
CA LYS A 286 8.78 16.03 8.60
C LYS A 286 10.12 15.34 8.32
N SER A 287 10.30 14.85 7.10
CA SER A 287 11.50 14.17 6.60
C SER A 287 12.68 15.12 6.35
N GLU A 288 13.24 15.69 7.43
CA GLU A 288 14.29 16.72 7.37
C GLU A 288 15.52 16.32 6.55
N ALA A 289 15.95 15.05 6.62
CA ALA A 289 17.10 14.57 5.86
C ALA A 289 16.80 14.47 4.36
N ALA A 290 15.62 13.97 3.97
CA ALA A 290 15.19 13.94 2.58
C ALA A 290 14.99 15.34 1.98
N ILE A 291 14.47 16.30 2.76
CA ILE A 291 14.36 17.71 2.37
C ILE A 291 15.74 18.27 2.04
N ILE A 292 16.72 18.08 2.93
CA ILE A 292 18.09 18.57 2.73
C ILE A 292 18.74 17.89 1.51
N ALA A 293 18.54 16.58 1.33
CA ALA A 293 19.04 15.84 0.17
C ALA A 293 18.50 16.43 -1.14
N MET A 294 17.18 16.56 -1.31
CA MET A 294 16.57 17.14 -2.52
C MET A 294 17.04 18.57 -2.80
N LEU A 295 17.07 19.44 -1.77
CA LEU A 295 17.38 20.86 -1.95
C LEU A 295 18.88 21.16 -2.14
N SER A 296 19.75 20.24 -1.72
CA SER A 296 21.20 20.31 -1.92
C SER A 296 21.66 19.61 -3.20
N HIS A 297 20.77 18.85 -3.86
CA HIS A 297 21.15 18.03 -5.01
C HIS A 297 21.45 18.87 -6.25
N SER A 298 22.62 18.68 -6.85
CA SER A 298 23.11 19.52 -7.97
C SER A 298 22.30 19.42 -9.26
N LYS A 299 21.52 18.34 -9.42
CA LYS A 299 20.63 18.11 -10.59
C LYS A 299 19.21 18.65 -10.40
N VAL A 300 18.85 19.11 -9.20
CA VAL A 300 17.52 19.65 -8.91
C VAL A 300 17.53 21.16 -9.11
N ASP A 301 16.62 21.68 -9.94
CA ASP A 301 16.33 23.12 -9.93
C ASP A 301 15.55 23.50 -8.68
N ARG A 302 16.29 23.69 -7.59
CA ARG A 302 15.74 24.09 -6.29
C ARG A 302 15.00 25.42 -6.37
N THR A 303 15.31 26.30 -7.32
CA THR A 303 14.68 27.64 -7.43
C THR A 303 13.23 27.56 -7.88
N HIS A 304 12.90 26.52 -8.67
CA HIS A 304 11.52 26.22 -9.03
C HIS A 304 10.87 25.29 -8.01
N LEU A 305 11.58 24.29 -7.49
CA LEU A 305 11.01 23.23 -6.64
C LEU A 305 10.43 23.74 -5.31
N VAL A 306 11.06 24.74 -4.69
CA VAL A 306 10.65 25.28 -3.37
C VAL A 306 9.33 26.06 -3.39
N ASP A 307 8.88 26.50 -4.56
CA ASP A 307 7.71 27.37 -4.75
C ASP A 307 6.61 26.77 -5.63
N VAL A 308 6.74 25.50 -6.06
CA VAL A 308 5.64 24.78 -6.70
C VAL A 308 4.42 24.78 -5.77
N PRO A 309 3.21 25.14 -6.23
CA PRO A 309 2.00 25.08 -5.43
C PRO A 309 1.27 23.73 -5.56
N ASP A 310 0.74 23.19 -4.47
CA ASP A 310 -0.22 22.07 -4.49
C ASP A 310 -1.59 22.48 -5.09
N ARG A 311 -2.55 21.54 -5.18
CA ARG A 311 -3.92 21.84 -5.67
C ARG A 311 -4.69 22.88 -4.84
N ASN A 312 -4.23 23.22 -3.63
CA ASN A 312 -4.78 24.25 -2.76
C ASN A 312 -3.99 25.57 -2.86
N GLY A 313 -3.05 25.69 -3.80
CA GLY A 313 -2.13 26.82 -3.95
C GLY A 313 -1.01 26.86 -2.91
N ARG A 314 -0.85 25.83 -2.07
CA ARG A 314 0.11 25.82 -0.96
C ARG A 314 1.47 25.35 -1.46
N THR A 315 2.48 26.20 -1.30
CA THR A 315 3.89 25.80 -1.47
C THR A 315 4.38 24.97 -0.27
N PRO A 316 5.52 24.25 -0.37
CA PRO A 316 6.15 23.57 0.77
C PRO A 316 6.33 24.47 2.00
N LEU A 317 6.60 25.77 1.79
CA LEU A 317 6.75 26.74 2.89
C LEU A 317 5.45 26.94 3.68
N HIS A 318 4.27 26.83 3.06
CA HIS A 318 2.98 26.87 3.76
C HIS A 318 2.80 25.66 4.69
N ILE A 319 3.23 24.48 4.24
CA ILE A 319 3.16 23.23 5.02
C ILE A 319 4.13 23.30 6.21
N ALA A 320 5.38 23.72 5.96
CA ALA A 320 6.38 23.92 7.00
C ALA A 320 5.93 24.94 8.06
N ALA A 321 5.33 26.06 7.63
CA ALA A 321 4.84 27.11 8.51
C ALA A 321 3.67 26.68 9.42
N PHE A 322 2.85 25.71 8.98
CA PHE A 322 1.80 25.11 9.81
C PHE A 322 2.36 24.06 10.79
N SER A 323 3.45 23.39 10.41
CA SER A 323 4.12 22.36 11.19
C SER A 323 4.78 22.89 12.47
N GLU A 324 5.14 21.99 13.39
CA GLU A 324 5.87 22.33 14.62
C GLU A 324 7.40 22.41 14.40
N ASN A 325 7.92 21.90 13.27
CA ASN A 325 9.36 21.84 13.05
C ASN A 325 9.87 23.11 12.35
N GLU A 326 10.30 24.05 13.16
CA GLU A 326 10.87 25.35 12.78
C GLU A 326 12.11 25.21 11.89
N ASN A 327 12.90 24.12 12.03
CA ASN A 327 14.05 23.87 11.16
C ASN A 327 13.63 23.72 9.69
N MET A 328 12.48 23.10 9.39
CA MET A 328 12.02 22.97 8.00
C MET A 328 11.66 24.32 7.40
N THR A 329 11.05 25.21 8.20
CA THR A 329 10.78 26.60 7.78
C THR A 329 12.09 27.31 7.48
N ARG A 330 13.10 27.18 8.36
CA ARG A 330 14.45 27.73 8.12
C ARG A 330 15.10 27.18 6.85
N VAL A 331 15.18 25.85 6.70
CA VAL A 331 15.84 25.19 5.57
C VAL A 331 15.22 25.61 4.24
N LEU A 332 13.89 25.70 4.14
CA LEU A 332 13.23 26.18 2.92
C LEU A 332 13.57 27.65 2.61
N ILE A 333 13.58 28.52 3.62
CA ILE A 333 13.96 29.94 3.45
C ILE A 333 15.43 30.06 3.02
N ASP A 334 16.34 29.33 3.66
CA ASP A 334 17.77 29.31 3.34
C ASP A 334 18.04 28.79 1.91
N HIS A 335 17.13 27.99 1.34
CA HIS A 335 17.17 27.50 -0.04
C HIS A 335 16.36 28.35 -1.03
N GLY A 336 15.78 29.47 -0.60
CA GLY A 336 15.17 30.48 -1.47
C GLY A 336 13.65 30.40 -1.62
N ALA A 337 12.94 29.69 -0.73
CA ALA A 337 11.46 29.63 -0.76
C ALA A 337 10.83 31.00 -0.50
N HIS A 338 9.85 31.40 -1.32
CA HIS A 338 9.18 32.69 -1.23
C HIS A 338 7.89 32.62 -0.38
N PRO A 339 7.55 33.69 0.38
CA PRO A 339 6.31 33.76 1.16
C PRO A 339 5.10 34.09 0.27
N LEU A 340 4.84 33.26 -0.76
CA LEU A 340 3.71 33.38 -1.67
C LEU A 340 2.36 33.18 -0.93
N THR A 341 1.23 33.46 -1.57
CA THR A 341 -0.11 33.22 -0.98
C THR A 341 -0.77 31.95 -1.51
N ASP A 342 -1.38 31.16 -0.63
CA ASP A 342 -2.26 30.05 -1.00
C ASP A 342 -3.51 30.50 -1.77
N ALA A 343 -4.28 29.54 -2.32
CA ALA A 343 -5.51 29.82 -3.07
C ALA A 343 -6.62 30.49 -2.23
N TYR A 344 -6.44 30.58 -0.90
CA TYR A 344 -7.33 31.25 0.04
C TYR A 344 -6.79 32.60 0.53
N GLY A 345 -5.69 33.11 -0.06
CA GLY A 345 -5.08 34.39 0.32
C GLY A 345 -4.45 34.36 1.72
N ASN A 346 -3.86 33.24 2.14
CA ASN A 346 -2.99 33.17 3.31
C ASN A 346 -1.52 33.10 2.88
N THR A 347 -0.66 33.93 3.48
CA THR A 347 0.78 33.70 3.45
C THR A 347 1.17 32.62 4.46
N PRO A 348 2.36 31.99 4.34
CA PRO A 348 2.90 31.09 5.34
C PRO A 348 2.91 31.70 6.76
N ALA A 349 3.27 32.99 6.91
CA ALA A 349 3.27 33.68 8.21
C ALA A 349 1.88 33.71 8.86
N LYS A 350 0.83 33.93 8.04
CA LYS A 350 -0.57 33.92 8.49
C LYS A 350 -1.02 32.51 8.92
N LEU A 351 -0.54 31.45 8.25
CA LEU A 351 -0.80 30.07 8.66
C LEU A 351 -0.05 29.70 9.95
N ALA A 352 1.23 30.08 10.08
CA ALA A 352 2.01 29.93 11.31
C ALA A 352 1.33 30.62 12.49
N GLY A 353 0.85 31.85 12.31
CA GLY A 353 0.08 32.56 13.33
C GLY A 353 -1.22 31.86 13.74
N LYS A 354 -1.99 31.34 12.78
CA LYS A 354 -3.21 30.54 13.05
C LYS A 354 -2.91 29.24 13.80
N ALA A 355 -1.78 28.60 13.51
CA ALA A 355 -1.32 27.35 14.14
C ALA A 355 -0.52 27.57 15.45
N GLY A 356 -0.33 28.82 15.89
CA GLY A 356 0.43 29.14 17.11
C GLY A 356 1.95 29.00 16.98
N ARG A 357 2.50 28.82 15.77
CA ARG A 357 3.93 28.62 15.48
C ARG A 357 4.69 29.94 15.54
N ARG A 358 5.00 30.41 16.76
CA ARG A 358 5.57 31.74 17.01
C ARG A 358 6.89 31.96 16.27
N ASN A 359 7.88 31.07 16.43
CA ASN A 359 9.19 31.29 15.84
C ASN A 359 9.14 31.18 14.29
N SER A 360 8.45 30.18 13.73
CA SER A 360 8.21 30.12 12.28
C SER A 360 7.54 31.38 11.76
N LYS A 361 6.54 31.92 12.47
CA LYS A 361 5.91 33.20 12.12
C LYS A 361 6.91 34.34 12.17
N ASP A 362 7.69 34.48 13.22
CA ASP A 362 8.64 35.58 13.38
C ASP A 362 9.74 35.55 12.29
N MET A 363 10.17 34.35 11.87
CA MET A 363 11.07 34.17 10.72
C MET A 363 10.42 34.57 9.40
N LEU A 364 9.16 34.18 9.17
CA LEU A 364 8.42 34.52 7.94
C LEU A 364 8.04 36.01 7.88
N ASP A 365 7.62 36.60 8.99
CA ASP A 365 7.40 38.05 9.15
C ASP A 365 8.70 38.86 8.93
N ALA A 366 9.87 38.26 9.17
CA ALA A 366 11.16 38.89 8.86
C ALA A 366 11.50 38.77 7.37
N LEU A 367 11.23 37.61 6.75
CA LEU A 367 11.40 37.38 5.32
C LEU A 367 10.48 38.29 4.48
N GLU A 368 9.18 38.38 4.80
CA GLU A 368 8.22 39.24 4.11
C GLU A 368 8.69 40.71 4.08
N LYS A 369 9.29 41.21 5.18
CA LYS A 369 9.87 42.57 5.26
C LYS A 369 11.12 42.77 4.40
N LEU A 370 11.86 41.70 4.09
CA LEU A 370 13.02 41.74 3.21
C LEU A 370 12.59 41.68 1.74
N THR A 371 11.56 40.90 1.40
CA THR A 371 11.04 40.78 0.02
C THR A 371 10.22 41.98 -0.46
N VAL A 372 9.76 42.85 0.45
CA VAL A 372 8.98 44.06 0.14
C VAL A 372 9.87 45.32 0.01
N ARG A 373 11.19 45.18 0.17
CA ARG A 373 12.20 46.25 0.02
C ARG A 373 13.00 46.11 -1.26
#